data_AF-A0A3N9UZ62-F1
#
_entry.id   AF-A0A3N9UZ62-F1
#
_cell.length_a   1.000
_cell.length_b   1.000
_cell.length_c   1.000
_cell.angle_alpha   90.00
_cell.angle_beta   90.00
_cell.angle_gamma   90.00
#
_symmetry.space_group_name_H-M   'P 1'
#
loop_
_entity.id
_entity.type
_entity.pdbx_description
1 polymer ?
#
loop_
_entity_poly.entity_id
_entity_poly.type
_entity_poly.pdbx_seq_one_letter_code
_entity_poly.pdbx_strand_id
1 'polypeptide(L)'
;MISIEVREKDLSELTKTTVPNLPGSFFAGTSPLLKPFMNKMEELLPSESQGRGDSYVLSALRTHIDEVQSDENQILVKSGDKAVEVHREELGALMGKRYPTTEHHRLNLPGLLFLQSGPALQTACAMILRRKHKLRIPDGRRTLRYIFHMGVASIDANGERIIVNFDPDRLPKKPDGTCVLE
;
A
#
# COMPACT_ATOMS: atom_id res chain seq x y z
N MET A 1 -6.80 12.18 11.74
CA MET A 1 -5.69 11.59 10.97
C MET A 1 -4.49 11.30 11.86
N ILE A 2 -3.84 10.15 11.67
CA ILE A 2 -2.71 9.63 12.43
C ILE A 2 -1.59 9.28 11.47
N SER A 3 -0.38 9.80 11.68
CA SER A 3 0.78 9.48 10.85
C SER A 3 1.63 8.39 11.49
N ILE A 4 1.79 7.27 10.80
CA ILE A 4 2.64 6.16 11.19
C ILE A 4 3.95 6.28 10.40
N GLU A 5 5.06 6.53 11.07
CA GLU A 5 6.39 6.44 10.46
C GLU A 5 6.98 5.05 10.74
N VAL A 6 7.45 4.39 9.68
CA VAL A 6 8.14 3.09 9.72
C VAL A 6 9.51 3.26 9.08
N ARG A 7 10.55 2.92 9.83
CA ARG A 7 11.94 2.81 9.33
C ARG A 7 12.34 1.36 9.24
N GLU A 8 13.48 1.09 8.60
CA GLU A 8 14.04 -0.27 8.51
C GLU A 8 14.18 -0.93 9.90
N LYS A 9 14.62 -0.15 10.89
CA LYS A 9 14.76 -0.60 12.29
C LYS A 9 13.43 -1.04 12.90
N ASP A 10 12.32 -0.38 12.57
CA ASP A 10 11.00 -0.80 13.06
C ASP A 10 10.62 -2.17 12.49
N LEU A 11 10.93 -2.44 11.23
CA LEU A 11 10.66 -3.76 10.61
C LEU A 11 11.52 -4.86 11.24
N SER A 12 12.81 -4.59 11.51
CA SER A 12 13.69 -5.57 12.13
C SER A 12 13.32 -5.83 13.60
N GLU A 13 13.00 -4.80 14.38
CA GLU A 13 12.68 -4.94 15.80
C GLU A 13 11.26 -5.47 16.05
N LEU A 14 10.27 -5.01 15.29
CA LEU A 14 8.87 -5.37 15.51
C LEU A 14 8.50 -6.69 14.85
N THR A 15 9.09 -7.00 13.69
CA THR A 15 8.69 -8.16 12.88
C THR A 15 9.84 -9.11 12.53
N LYS A 16 11.06 -8.86 13.04
CA LYS A 16 12.25 -9.68 12.77
C LYS A 16 12.51 -9.86 11.28
N THR A 17 12.17 -8.84 10.48
CA THR A 17 12.29 -8.87 9.02
C THR A 17 13.22 -7.76 8.57
N THR A 18 14.27 -8.13 7.84
CA THR A 18 15.12 -7.16 7.14
C THR A 18 14.55 -6.91 5.75
N VAL A 19 14.39 -5.63 5.40
CA VAL A 19 13.88 -5.22 4.09
C VAL A 19 14.94 -4.35 3.44
N PRO A 20 15.55 -4.78 2.31
CA PRO A 20 16.67 -4.06 1.70
C PRO A 20 16.24 -2.75 1.01
N ASN A 21 14.96 -2.60 0.69
CA ASN A 21 14.41 -1.42 0.05
C ASN A 21 12.99 -1.16 0.61
N LEU A 22 12.84 -0.05 1.35
CA LEU A 22 11.60 0.34 2.01
C LEU A 22 10.44 0.57 1.01
N PRO A 23 10.56 1.44 -0.01
CA PRO A 23 9.56 1.57 -1.07
C PRO A 23 9.22 0.23 -1.73
N GLY A 24 10.24 -0.60 -1.97
CA GLY A 24 10.11 -1.94 -2.51
C GLY A 24 9.15 -2.86 -1.73
N SER A 25 8.95 -2.59 -0.43
CA SER A 25 8.05 -3.36 0.43
C SER A 25 6.57 -3.32 0.01
N PHE A 26 6.16 -2.32 -0.77
CA PHE A 26 4.82 -2.22 -1.34
C PHE A 26 4.56 -3.20 -2.50
N PHE A 27 5.61 -3.77 -3.09
CA PHE A 27 5.53 -4.72 -4.20
C PHE A 27 5.76 -6.17 -3.74
N ALA A 28 5.60 -6.42 -2.44
CA ALA A 28 5.86 -7.72 -1.82
C ALA A 28 4.67 -8.70 -1.86
N GLY A 29 3.45 -8.21 -2.05
CA GLY A 29 2.22 -8.98 -2.07
C GLY A 29 1.69 -9.27 -3.46
N THR A 30 0.71 -10.16 -3.54
CA THR A 30 0.07 -10.61 -4.80
C THR A 30 -1.29 -9.95 -5.04
N SER A 31 -1.49 -8.74 -4.51
CA SER A 31 -2.76 -8.03 -4.65
C SER A 31 -3.07 -7.74 -6.13
N PRO A 32 -4.34 -7.83 -6.57
CA PRO A 32 -4.69 -7.64 -7.98
C PRO A 32 -4.61 -6.17 -8.44
N LEU A 33 -4.44 -5.20 -7.52
CA LEU A 33 -4.43 -3.77 -7.87
C LEU A 33 -3.42 -3.42 -8.96
N LEU A 34 -2.15 -3.80 -8.78
CA LEU A 34 -1.09 -3.41 -9.71
C LEU A 34 -1.04 -4.28 -10.96
N LYS A 35 -1.66 -5.46 -10.97
CA LYS A 35 -1.59 -6.41 -12.10
C LYS A 35 -2.00 -5.77 -13.44
N PRO A 36 -3.09 -5.00 -13.54
CA PRO A 36 -3.45 -4.28 -14.78
C PRO A 36 -2.43 -3.21 -15.22
N PHE A 37 -1.56 -2.76 -14.33
CA PHE A 37 -0.59 -1.69 -14.58
C PHE A 37 0.85 -2.20 -14.70
N MET A 38 1.07 -3.52 -14.78
CA MET A 38 2.41 -4.11 -14.84
C MET A 38 3.23 -3.59 -16.03
N ASN A 39 2.61 -3.43 -17.19
CA ASN A 39 3.28 -2.89 -18.37
C ASN A 39 3.79 -1.47 -18.14
N LYS A 40 3.02 -0.62 -17.44
CA LYS A 40 3.47 0.73 -17.05
C LYS A 40 4.61 0.64 -16.04
N MET A 41 4.45 -0.18 -15.01
CA MET A 41 5.47 -0.33 -13.94
C MET A 41 6.80 -0.90 -14.47
N GLU A 42 6.77 -1.70 -15.53
CA GLU A 42 7.96 -2.22 -16.20
C GLU A 42 8.84 -1.13 -16.81
N GLU A 43 8.27 0.04 -17.14
CA GLU A 43 9.03 1.20 -17.64
C GLU A 43 10.05 1.68 -16.61
N LEU A 44 9.78 1.52 -15.32
CA LEU A 44 10.67 1.90 -14.21
C LEU A 44 11.93 1.03 -14.14
N LEU A 45 11.91 -0.16 -14.74
CA LEU A 45 13.00 -1.12 -14.63
C LEU A 45 14.13 -0.82 -15.64
N PRO A 46 15.35 -1.32 -15.37
CA PRO A 46 16.41 -1.36 -16.37
C PRO A 46 15.97 -2.15 -17.61
N SER A 47 16.46 -1.79 -18.79
CA SER A 47 16.06 -2.44 -20.06
C SER A 47 16.29 -3.96 -20.07
N GLU A 48 17.32 -4.43 -19.36
CA GLU A 48 17.63 -5.86 -19.21
C GLU A 48 16.55 -6.65 -18.47
N SER A 49 15.76 -5.97 -17.64
CA SER A 49 14.72 -6.53 -16.78
C SER A 49 13.32 -6.48 -17.41
N GLN A 50 13.18 -5.87 -18.58
CA GLN A 50 11.91 -5.74 -19.31
C GLN A 50 11.60 -6.98 -20.16
N GLY A 51 10.31 -7.22 -20.44
CA GLY A 51 9.80 -8.34 -21.24
C GLY A 51 9.82 -9.69 -20.53
N ARG A 52 10.09 -9.72 -19.21
CA ARG A 52 10.27 -10.97 -18.43
C ARG A 52 9.02 -11.45 -17.70
N GLY A 53 7.90 -10.73 -17.86
CA GLY A 53 6.58 -11.07 -17.32
C GLY A 53 6.30 -10.56 -15.91
N ASP A 54 5.00 -10.47 -15.55
CA ASP A 54 4.49 -9.83 -14.34
C ASP A 54 5.22 -10.23 -13.05
N SER A 55 5.47 -11.54 -12.85
CA SER A 55 6.12 -12.05 -11.63
C SER A 55 7.55 -11.54 -11.49
N TYR A 56 8.27 -11.43 -12.61
CA TYR A 56 9.63 -10.89 -12.62
C TYR A 56 9.61 -9.39 -12.38
N VAL A 57 8.70 -8.66 -13.04
CA VAL A 57 8.51 -7.22 -12.86
C VAL A 57 8.24 -6.90 -11.39
N LEU A 58 7.28 -7.59 -10.74
CA LEU A 58 6.99 -7.42 -9.31
C LEU A 58 8.21 -7.66 -8.43
N SER A 59 9.01 -8.68 -8.74
CA SER A 59 10.24 -8.96 -7.98
C SER A 59 11.29 -7.87 -8.18
N ALA A 60 11.45 -7.34 -9.40
CA ALA A 60 12.41 -6.30 -9.72
C ALA A 60 12.01 -4.95 -9.09
N LEU A 61 10.71 -4.63 -9.05
CA LEU A 61 10.20 -3.45 -8.36
C LEU A 61 10.55 -3.43 -6.86
N ARG A 62 10.71 -4.59 -6.22
CA ARG A 62 11.16 -4.63 -4.81
C ARG A 62 12.57 -4.11 -4.61
N THR A 63 13.38 -4.07 -5.66
CA THR A 63 14.79 -3.70 -5.60
C THR A 63 15.03 -2.31 -6.15
N HIS A 64 14.36 -1.94 -7.25
CA HIS A 64 14.72 -0.77 -8.05
C HIS A 64 13.89 0.49 -7.78
N ILE A 65 12.87 0.44 -6.92
CA ILE A 65 12.03 1.60 -6.66
C ILE A 65 12.63 2.49 -5.58
N ASP A 66 12.68 3.79 -5.85
CA ASP A 66 13.25 4.79 -4.94
C ASP A 66 12.18 5.50 -4.11
N GLU A 67 11.00 5.73 -4.71
CA GLU A 67 9.90 6.43 -4.06
C GLU A 67 8.55 5.83 -4.43
N VAL A 68 7.63 5.83 -3.45
CA VAL A 68 6.22 5.48 -3.65
C VAL A 68 5.36 6.49 -2.92
N GLN A 69 4.46 7.14 -3.64
CA GLN A 69 3.48 8.06 -3.10
C GLN A 69 2.08 7.63 -3.52
N SER A 70 1.11 7.78 -2.64
CA SER A 70 -0.29 7.54 -2.99
C SER A 70 -1.23 8.37 -2.15
N ASP A 71 -2.25 8.93 -2.82
CA ASP A 71 -3.37 9.63 -2.23
C ASP A 71 -4.69 9.13 -2.83
N GLU A 72 -5.79 9.83 -2.60
CA GLU A 72 -7.11 9.47 -3.10
C GLU A 72 -7.25 9.49 -4.63
N ASN A 73 -6.36 10.19 -5.33
CA ASN A 73 -6.43 10.47 -6.76
C ASN A 73 -5.43 9.62 -7.54
N GLN A 74 -4.27 9.31 -6.97
CA GLN A 74 -3.22 8.60 -7.70
C GLN A 74 -2.27 7.75 -6.85
N ILE A 75 -1.53 6.89 -7.56
CA ILE A 75 -0.31 6.23 -7.10
C ILE A 75 0.82 6.69 -8.02
N LEU A 76 1.89 7.23 -7.43
CA LEU A 76 3.11 7.63 -8.11
C LEU A 76 4.26 6.74 -7.63
N VAL A 77 4.99 6.14 -8.57
CA VAL A 77 6.14 5.29 -8.31
C VAL A 77 7.33 5.81 -9.10
N LYS A 78 8.49 5.97 -8.47
CA LYS A 78 9.69 6.49 -9.13
C LYS A 78 10.89 5.55 -9.01
N SER A 79 11.73 5.60 -10.04
CA SER A 79 13.04 4.94 -10.09
C SER A 79 13.98 5.78 -10.96
N GLY A 80 15.01 6.36 -10.35
CA GLY A 80 15.87 7.37 -10.97
C GLY A 80 15.06 8.53 -11.57
N ASP A 81 15.32 8.81 -12.85
CA ASP A 81 14.61 9.86 -13.60
C ASP A 81 13.24 9.41 -14.14
N LYS A 82 12.83 8.16 -13.89
CA LYS A 82 11.58 7.60 -14.39
C LYS A 82 10.48 7.67 -13.34
N ALA A 83 9.27 7.94 -13.78
CA ALA A 83 8.07 7.99 -12.94
C ALA A 83 6.88 7.35 -13.66
N VAL A 84 6.08 6.61 -12.91
CA VAL A 84 4.82 6.02 -13.38
C VAL A 84 3.70 6.47 -12.47
N GLU A 85 2.63 6.96 -13.10
CA GLU A 85 1.40 7.37 -12.43
C GLU A 85 0.24 6.45 -12.78
N VAL A 86 -0.50 6.06 -11.76
CA VAL A 86 -1.76 5.33 -11.86
C VAL A 86 -2.85 6.17 -11.23
N HIS A 87 -3.74 6.71 -12.07
CA HIS A 87 -4.86 7.52 -11.59
C HIS A 87 -6.05 6.66 -11.18
N ARG A 88 -6.85 7.18 -10.25
CA ARG A 88 -8.08 6.56 -9.77
C ARG A 88 -9.06 6.26 -10.89
N GLU A 89 -9.18 7.19 -11.83
CA GLU A 89 -10.09 7.08 -12.98
C GLU A 89 -9.71 5.91 -13.90
N GLU A 90 -8.42 5.69 -14.11
CA GLU A 90 -7.91 4.59 -14.93
C GLU A 90 -8.25 3.23 -14.29
N LEU A 91 -8.01 3.10 -12.98
CA LEU A 91 -8.42 1.91 -12.23
C LEU A 91 -9.95 1.75 -12.21
N GLY A 92 -10.69 2.85 -12.03
CA GLY A 92 -12.14 2.87 -12.04
C GLY A 92 -12.72 2.35 -13.36
N ALA A 93 -12.18 2.80 -14.49
CA ALA A 93 -12.58 2.35 -15.82
C ALA A 93 -12.27 0.86 -16.03
N LEU A 94 -11.11 0.38 -15.59
CA LEU A 94 -10.75 -1.04 -15.67
C LEU A 94 -11.68 -1.91 -14.81
N MET A 95 -11.99 -1.46 -13.59
CA MET A 95 -12.92 -2.16 -12.70
C MET A 95 -14.35 -2.13 -13.24
N GLY A 96 -14.81 -1.02 -13.80
CA GLY A 96 -16.14 -0.91 -14.42
C GLY A 96 -16.31 -1.85 -15.61
N LYS A 97 -15.28 -2.03 -16.43
CA LYS A 97 -15.30 -3.01 -17.53
C LYS A 97 -15.37 -4.45 -17.03
N ARG A 98 -14.65 -4.78 -15.95
CA ARG A 98 -14.52 -6.15 -15.44
C ARG A 98 -15.63 -6.55 -14.47
N TYR A 99 -16.15 -5.58 -13.72
CA TYR A 99 -17.13 -5.75 -12.65
C TYR A 99 -18.17 -4.60 -12.71
N PRO A 100 -19.10 -4.62 -13.68
CA PRO A 100 -20.00 -3.50 -13.98
C PRO A 100 -20.92 -3.09 -12.81
N THR A 101 -21.19 -4.01 -11.89
CA THR A 101 -22.06 -3.79 -10.73
C THR A 101 -21.33 -3.27 -9.48
N THR A 102 -20.00 -3.06 -9.56
CA THR A 102 -19.21 -2.61 -8.41
C THR A 102 -19.18 -1.09 -8.34
N GLU A 103 -19.42 -0.55 -7.14
CA GLU A 103 -19.28 0.88 -6.82
C GLU A 103 -17.80 1.29 -6.75
N HIS A 104 -17.18 1.49 -7.91
CA HIS A 104 -15.78 1.88 -8.05
C HIS A 104 -15.48 3.29 -7.50
N HIS A 105 -16.50 4.12 -7.23
CA HIS A 105 -16.30 5.37 -6.50
C HIS A 105 -15.78 5.15 -5.07
N ARG A 106 -15.82 3.92 -4.53
CA ARG A 106 -15.25 3.57 -3.21
C ARG A 106 -13.79 3.09 -3.26
N LEU A 107 -13.14 3.13 -4.43
CA LEU A 107 -11.74 2.74 -4.56
C LEU A 107 -10.84 3.64 -3.70
N ASN A 108 -10.28 3.07 -2.63
CA ASN A 108 -9.24 3.72 -1.83
C ASN A 108 -7.85 3.29 -2.33
N LEU A 109 -7.25 4.06 -3.24
CA LEU A 109 -5.95 3.72 -3.84
C LEU A 109 -4.84 3.48 -2.81
N PRO A 110 -4.63 4.34 -1.79
CA PRO A 110 -3.59 4.13 -0.79
C PRO A 110 -3.84 2.87 0.02
N GLY A 111 -5.11 2.60 0.36
CA GLY A 111 -5.49 1.36 1.03
C GLY A 111 -5.23 0.13 0.17
N LEU A 112 -5.54 0.16 -1.13
CA LEU A 112 -5.27 -0.94 -2.05
C LEU A 112 -3.77 -1.17 -2.25
N LEU A 113 -2.98 -0.10 -2.33
CA LEU A 113 -1.52 -0.15 -2.41
C LEU A 113 -0.95 -0.72 -1.11
N PHE A 114 -1.45 -0.30 0.05
CA PHE A 114 -1.06 -0.89 1.33
C PHE A 114 -1.37 -2.40 1.40
N LEU A 115 -2.48 -2.86 0.81
CA LEU A 115 -2.77 -4.29 0.72
C LEU A 115 -1.81 -5.09 -0.17
N GLN A 116 -1.09 -4.41 -1.08
CA GLN A 116 0.01 -4.98 -1.85
C GLN A 116 1.26 -5.15 -1.00
N SER A 117 1.40 -4.45 0.12
CA SER A 117 2.62 -4.49 0.90
C SER A 117 2.90 -5.85 1.55
N GLY A 118 4.14 -6.04 1.96
CA GLY A 118 4.56 -7.24 2.66
C GLY A 118 3.91 -7.39 4.04
N PRO A 119 3.75 -8.62 4.57
CA PRO A 119 3.20 -8.87 5.90
C PRO A 119 3.95 -8.16 7.04
N ALA A 120 5.27 -7.99 6.88
CA ALA A 120 6.11 -7.27 7.83
C ALA A 120 5.66 -5.81 7.99
N LEU A 121 5.47 -5.07 6.89
CA LEU A 121 5.00 -3.69 6.95
C LEU A 121 3.59 -3.60 7.58
N GLN A 122 2.67 -4.47 7.17
CA GLN A 122 1.30 -4.49 7.72
C GLN A 122 1.30 -4.74 9.23
N THR A 123 2.15 -5.66 9.69
CA THR A 123 2.29 -5.99 11.11
C THR A 123 2.95 -4.84 11.89
N ALA A 124 4.03 -4.26 11.36
CA ALA A 124 4.70 -3.12 11.98
C ALA A 124 3.74 -1.93 12.16
N CYS A 125 2.99 -1.56 11.12
CA CYS A 125 1.98 -0.50 11.21
C CYS A 125 0.93 -0.79 12.28
N ALA A 126 0.40 -2.02 12.33
CA ALA A 126 -0.59 -2.40 13.35
C ALA A 126 0.00 -2.33 14.77
N MET A 127 1.25 -2.75 14.96
CA MET A 127 1.94 -2.65 16.25
C MET A 127 2.20 -1.21 16.65
N ILE A 128 2.57 -0.33 15.72
CA ILE A 128 2.79 1.09 15.98
C ILE A 128 1.47 1.79 16.35
N LEU A 129 0.39 1.53 15.61
CA LEU A 129 -0.96 2.02 15.95
C LEU A 129 -1.36 1.63 17.38
N ARG A 130 -1.14 0.36 17.75
CA ARG A 130 -1.43 -0.12 19.10
C ARG A 130 -0.56 0.56 20.16
N ARG A 131 0.75 0.63 19.95
CA ARG A 131 1.71 1.09 20.97
C ARG A 131 1.73 2.61 21.14
N LYS A 132 1.72 3.36 20.04
CA LYS A 132 1.87 4.83 20.05
C LYS A 132 0.52 5.55 20.08
N HIS A 133 -0.51 4.98 19.47
CA HIS A 133 -1.81 5.64 19.31
C HIS A 133 -2.95 4.99 20.09
N LYS A 134 -2.66 3.91 20.83
CA LYS A 134 -3.65 3.13 21.59
C LYS A 134 -4.84 2.68 20.72
N LEU A 135 -4.59 2.44 19.43
CA LEU A 135 -5.59 1.91 18.50
C LEU A 135 -5.31 0.44 18.23
N ARG A 136 -6.16 -0.43 18.74
CA ARG A 136 -6.09 -1.87 18.50
C ARG A 136 -6.95 -2.23 17.30
N ILE A 137 -6.29 -2.77 16.29
CA ILE A 137 -6.97 -3.46 15.19
C ILE A 137 -7.39 -4.86 15.68
N PRO A 138 -8.66 -5.26 15.55
CA PRO A 138 -9.09 -6.61 15.89
C PRO A 138 -8.30 -7.68 15.16
N ASP A 139 -8.08 -8.79 15.85
CA ASP A 139 -7.34 -9.92 15.32
C ASP A 139 -8.04 -10.55 14.10
N GLY A 140 -7.25 -11.05 13.16
CA GLY A 140 -7.74 -11.70 11.95
C GLY A 140 -7.31 -11.02 10.65
N ARG A 141 -6.75 -11.81 9.73
CA ARG A 141 -6.17 -11.31 8.47
C ARG A 141 -7.17 -10.54 7.61
N ARG A 142 -8.42 -10.98 7.52
CA ARG A 142 -9.46 -10.29 6.71
C ARG A 142 -9.82 -8.94 7.33
N THR A 143 -10.01 -8.89 8.63
CA THR A 143 -10.35 -7.67 9.39
C THR A 143 -9.24 -6.64 9.29
N LEU A 144 -7.99 -7.06 9.51
CA LEU A 144 -6.80 -6.22 9.36
C LEU A 144 -6.72 -5.60 7.96
N ARG A 145 -6.89 -6.42 6.92
CA ARG A 145 -6.87 -5.95 5.52
C ARG A 145 -8.01 -4.96 5.26
N TYR A 146 -9.21 -5.25 5.73
CA TYR A 146 -10.34 -4.34 5.56
C TYR A 146 -10.09 -2.99 6.24
N ILE A 147 -9.60 -2.99 7.48
CA ILE A 147 -9.31 -1.77 8.23
C ILE A 147 -8.23 -0.94 7.55
N PHE A 148 -7.13 -1.54 7.09
CA PHE A 148 -6.11 -0.79 6.36
C PHE A 148 -6.61 -0.33 4.98
N HIS A 149 -7.37 -1.16 4.28
CA HIS A 149 -7.97 -0.76 3.01
C HIS A 149 -8.89 0.43 3.15
N MET A 150 -9.61 0.59 4.25
CA MET A 150 -10.51 1.74 4.47
C MET A 150 -9.77 2.93 5.10
N GLY A 151 -8.91 2.67 6.09
CA GLY A 151 -8.31 3.69 6.94
C GLY A 151 -7.07 4.35 6.36
N VAL A 152 -6.28 3.70 5.50
CA VAL A 152 -5.08 4.34 4.93
C VAL A 152 -5.50 5.44 3.95
N ALA A 153 -5.17 6.69 4.28
CA ALA A 153 -5.53 7.91 3.56
C ALA A 153 -4.45 8.39 2.60
N SER A 154 -3.18 8.20 2.95
CA SER A 154 -2.07 8.41 2.02
C SER A 154 -0.82 7.63 2.43
N ILE A 155 0.08 7.46 1.47
CA ILE A 155 1.38 6.81 1.63
C ILE A 155 2.44 7.75 1.03
N ASP A 156 3.56 7.89 1.73
CA ASP A 156 4.78 8.50 1.22
C ASP A 156 5.97 7.66 1.68
N ALA A 157 6.74 7.11 0.76
CA ALA A 157 7.83 6.20 1.05
C ALA A 157 9.04 6.53 0.19
N ASN A 158 10.20 6.54 0.83
CA ASN A 158 11.52 6.69 0.21
C ASN A 158 12.53 5.76 0.89
N GLY A 159 13.79 5.81 0.45
CA GLY A 159 14.86 4.98 1.01
C GLY A 159 15.07 5.08 2.54
N GLU A 160 14.62 6.16 3.19
CA GLU A 160 14.83 6.38 4.62
C GLU A 160 13.65 5.92 5.48
N ARG A 161 12.42 6.10 4.99
CA ARG A 161 11.20 5.87 5.77
C ARG A 161 9.96 5.64 4.92
N ILE A 162 8.96 5.05 5.55
CA ILE A 162 7.58 4.94 5.05
C ILE A 162 6.67 5.71 6.01
N ILE A 163 5.92 6.66 5.48
CA ILE A 163 4.86 7.37 6.18
C ILE A 163 3.52 6.83 5.68
N VAL A 164 2.72 6.31 6.60
CA VAL A 164 1.34 5.88 6.34
C VAL A 164 0.41 6.78 7.14
N ASN A 165 -0.36 7.61 6.44
CA ASN A 165 -1.41 8.40 7.07
C ASN A 165 -2.66 7.55 7.19
N PHE A 166 -3.07 7.28 8.41
CA PHE A 166 -4.23 6.48 8.77
C PHE A 166 -5.32 7.37 9.33
N ASP A 167 -6.54 7.24 8.82
CA ASP A 167 -7.70 8.00 9.28
C ASP A 167 -8.78 7.08 9.85
N PRO A 168 -8.90 6.99 11.19
CA PRO A 168 -9.92 6.19 11.85
C PRO A 168 -11.36 6.64 11.51
N ASP A 169 -11.55 7.88 11.06
CA ASP A 169 -12.89 8.37 10.72
C ASP A 169 -13.43 7.82 9.42
N ARG A 170 -12.56 7.25 8.58
CA ARG A 170 -12.96 6.52 7.36
C ARG A 170 -13.45 5.09 7.65
N LEU A 171 -13.27 4.61 8.86
CA LEU A 171 -13.73 3.28 9.26
C LEU A 171 -15.23 3.30 9.55
N PRO A 172 -15.93 2.17 9.34
CA PRO A 172 -17.29 2.03 9.84
C PRO A 172 -17.37 2.37 11.33
N LYS A 173 -18.46 2.99 11.75
CA LYS A 173 -18.74 3.24 13.16
C LYS A 173 -19.57 2.09 13.73
N LYS A 174 -19.42 1.83 15.03
CA LYS A 174 -20.33 0.95 15.78
C LYS A 174 -21.75 1.59 15.79
N PRO A 175 -22.82 0.82 16.12
CA PRO A 175 -24.18 1.36 16.16
C PRO A 175 -24.37 2.56 17.10
N ASP A 176 -23.52 2.67 18.12
CA ASP A 176 -23.46 3.78 19.08
C ASP A 176 -22.66 5.00 18.56
N GLY A 177 -22.19 4.96 17.31
CA GLY A 177 -21.40 6.02 16.68
C GLY A 177 -19.90 6.00 17.01
N THR A 178 -19.44 5.09 17.87
CA THR A 178 -18.03 5.01 18.28
C THR A 178 -17.16 4.31 17.23
N CYS A 179 -15.84 4.47 17.33
CA CYS A 179 -14.88 3.83 16.42
C CYS A 179 -14.91 2.29 16.59
N VAL A 180 -14.74 1.55 15.49
CA VAL A 180 -14.58 0.09 15.53
C VAL A 180 -13.24 -0.37 16.12
N LEU A 181 -12.27 0.54 16.24
CA LEU A 181 -10.99 0.28 16.89
C LEU A 181 -11.09 0.60 18.39
N GLU A 182 -10.43 -0.20 19.21
CA GLU A 182 -10.44 -0.12 20.69
C GLU A 182 -9.08 0.27 21.28
#